data_AF-A0A8B5UCX2-F1
#
_entry.id   AF-A0A8B5UCX2-F1
#
_cell.length_a   1.000
_cell.length_b   1.000
_cell.length_c   1.000
_cell.angle_alpha   90.00
_cell.angle_beta   90.00
_cell.angle_gamma   90.00
#
_symmetry.space_group_name_H-M   'P 1'
#
loop_
_entity.id
_entity.type
_entity.pdbx_description
1 polymer ?
#
loop_
_entity_poly.entity_id
_entity_poly.type
_entity_poly.pdbx_seq_one_letter_code
_entity_poly.pdbx_strand_id
1 'polypeptide(L)' 'MNTRSLKLSFIALLCIALAGCLSFGPLKYRQVKMLKKEGFVLTNEGWTLGLPERLLFDFNDATLK' A
#
# COMPACT_ATOMS: atom_id res chain seq x y z
N MET A 1 35.86 4.27 -22.22
CA MET A 1 34.44 4.60 -21.96
C MET A 1 34.38 5.83 -21.07
N ASN A 2 33.74 6.91 -21.51
CA ASN A 2 33.73 8.20 -20.79
C ASN A 2 33.08 8.05 -19.40
N THR A 3 33.85 8.25 -18.34
CA THR A 3 33.40 8.13 -16.92
C THR A 3 32.20 9.04 -16.62
N ARG A 4 32.08 10.16 -17.34
CA ARG A 4 30.98 11.11 -17.24
C ARG A 4 29.64 10.52 -17.74
N SER A 5 29.65 9.74 -18.81
CA SER A 5 28.46 9.05 -19.33
C SER A 5 28.01 7.92 -18.39
N LEU A 6 28.96 7.27 -17.73
CA LEU A 6 28.70 6.19 -16.78
C LEU A 6 28.06 6.72 -15.48
N LYS A 7 28.51 7.88 -14.98
CA LYS A 7 27.88 8.58 -13.85
C LYS A 7 26.45 9.04 -14.15
N LEU A 8 26.22 9.58 -15.36
CA LEU A 8 24.88 10.00 -15.78
C LEU A 8 23.89 8.83 -15.87
N SER A 9 24.35 7.68 -16.38
CA SER A 9 23.55 6.45 -16.42
C SER A 9 23.14 5.99 -15.02
N PHE A 10 24.07 6.03 -14.06
CA PHE A 10 23.81 5.65 -12.67
C PHE A 10 22.78 6.56 -11.99
N ILE A 11 22.88 7.88 -12.23
CA ILE A 11 21.92 8.86 -11.70
C ILE A 11 20.54 8.64 -12.32
N ALA A 12 20.47 8.40 -13.63
CA ALA A 12 19.21 8.13 -14.31
C ALA A 12 18.53 6.85 -13.78
N LEU A 13 19.30 5.79 -13.57
CA LEU A 13 18.81 4.53 -12.96
C LEU A 13 18.23 4.78 -11.55
N LEU A 14 18.95 5.55 -10.73
CA LEU A 14 18.52 5.90 -9.38
C LEU A 14 17.20 6.69 -9.40
N CYS A 15 17.08 7.70 -10.26
CA CYS A 15 15.85 8.49 -10.39
C CYS A 15 14.64 7.64 -10.80
N ILE A 16 14.81 6.69 -11.73
CA ILE A 16 13.72 5.80 -12.16
C ILE A 16 13.29 4.87 -11.01
N ALA A 17 14.24 4.35 -10.23
CA ALA A 17 13.94 3.51 -9.08
C ALA A 17 13.15 4.27 -8.00
N LEU A 18 13.52 5.53 -7.70
CA LEU A 18 12.78 6.35 -6.73
C LEU A 18 11.39 6.78 -7.24
N ALA A 19 11.26 7.08 -8.54
CA ALA A 19 9.97 7.42 -9.14
C ALA A 19 8.99 6.25 -9.11
N GLY A 20 9.47 5.02 -9.28
CA GLY A 20 8.65 3.80 -9.14
C GLY A 20 8.09 3.61 -7.72
N CYS A 21 8.83 4.01 -6.69
CA CYS A 21 8.40 3.89 -5.29
C CYS A 21 7.26 4.88 -4.95
N LEU A 22 7.28 6.08 -5.55
CA LEU A 22 6.23 7.09 -5.40
C LEU A 22 4.97 6.79 -6.24
N SER A 23 5.04 5.85 -7.18
CA SER A 23 3.95 5.51 -8.10
C SER A 23 2.89 4.56 -7.51
N PHE A 24 2.81 4.44 -6.18
CA PHE A 24 1.57 3.98 -5.53
C PHE A 24 0.50 5.08 -5.65
N GLY A 25 0.03 5.28 -6.87
CA GLY A 25 -1.06 6.18 -7.19
C GLY A 25 -2.39 5.74 -6.56
N PRO A 26 -3.48 6.53 -6.74
CA PRO A 26 -4.77 6.22 -6.16
C PRO A 26 -5.26 4.82 -6.57
N LEU A 27 -5.87 4.10 -5.63
CA LEU A 27 -6.40 2.75 -5.83
C LEU A 27 -7.30 2.69 -7.07
N LYS A 28 -7.06 1.69 -7.93
CA LYS A 28 -7.83 1.50 -9.17
C LYS A 28 -9.30 1.19 -8.84
N TYR A 29 -10.22 1.57 -9.73
CA TYR A 29 -11.66 1.31 -9.55
C TYR A 29 -12.00 -0.14 -9.17
N ARG A 30 -11.33 -1.13 -9.78
CA ARG A 30 -11.51 -2.54 -9.42
C ARG A 30 -11.09 -2.87 -7.99
N GLN A 31 -9.99 -2.28 -7.50
CA GLN A 31 -9.51 -2.47 -6.13
C GLN A 31 -10.47 -1.81 -5.14
N VAL A 32 -10.95 -0.61 -5.45
CA VAL A 32 -11.98 0.08 -4.65
C VAL A 32 -13.27 -0.73 -4.58
N LYS A 33 -13.71 -1.31 -5.70
CA LYS A 33 -14.90 -2.18 -5.73
C LYS A 33 -14.73 -3.43 -4.86
N MET A 34 -13.54 -4.03 -4.88
CA MET A 34 -13.22 -5.16 -4.00
C MET A 34 -13.23 -4.71 -2.53
N LEU A 35 -12.57 -3.62 -2.17
CA LEU A 35 -12.53 -3.09 -0.81
C LEU A 35 -13.93 -2.84 -0.26
N LYS A 36 -14.80 -2.18 -1.03
CA LYS A 36 -16.21 -1.98 -0.66
C LYS A 36 -16.97 -3.30 -0.48
N LYS A 37 -16.67 -4.33 -1.27
CA LYS A 37 -17.30 -5.66 -1.17
C LYS A 37 -16.89 -6.37 0.13
N GLU A 38 -15.64 -6.25 0.55
CA GLU A 38 -15.12 -6.82 1.80
C GLU A 38 -15.53 -6.01 3.05
N GLY A 39 -16.28 -4.92 2.88
CA GLY A 39 -16.75 -4.08 3.99
C GLY A 39 -15.78 -2.98 4.43
N PHE A 40 -14.75 -2.68 3.64
CA PHE A 40 -13.89 -1.54 3.90
C PHE A 40 -14.65 -0.22 3.68
N VAL A 41 -14.46 0.73 4.60
CA VAL A 41 -15.04 2.07 4.55
C VAL A 41 -13.92 3.08 4.33
N LEU A 42 -14.17 4.07 3.46
CA LEU A 42 -13.26 5.19 3.22
C LEU A 42 -13.43 6.22 4.35
N THR A 43 -12.39 6.40 5.16
CA THR A 43 -12.29 7.44 6.19
C THR A 43 -11.35 8.56 5.73
N ASN A 44 -11.20 9.60 6.55
CA ASN A 44 -10.26 10.70 6.27
C ASN A 44 -8.79 10.22 6.17
N GLU A 45 -8.49 9.02 6.69
CA GLU A 45 -7.14 8.48 6.85
C GLU A 45 -6.83 7.39 5.81
N GLY A 46 -7.85 6.92 5.09
CA GLY A 46 -7.72 5.88 4.07
C GLY A 46 -8.85 4.85 4.13
N TRP A 47 -8.58 3.66 3.58
CA TRP A 47 -9.52 2.54 3.65
C TRP A 47 -9.32 1.77 4.95
N THR A 48 -10.41 1.60 5.71
CA THR A 48 -10.38 0.90 7.01
C THR A 48 -11.33 -0.29 7.00
N LEU A 49 -10.91 -1.40 7.62
CA LEU A 49 -11.73 -2.58 7.84
C LEU A 49 -11.89 -2.79 9.35
N GLY A 50 -13.08 -2.49 9.86
CA GLY A 50 -13.42 -2.78 11.25
C GLY A 50 -13.93 -4.21 11.39
N LEU A 51 -13.05 -5.13 11.79
CA LEU A 51 -13.49 -6.46 12.23
C LEU A 51 -13.94 -6.38 13.70
N PRO A 52 -15.13 -6.89 14.04
CA PRO A 52 -15.60 -6.88 15.43
C PRO A 52 -14.75 -7.81 16.30
N GLU A 53 -14.31 -7.32 17.46
CA GLU A 53 -13.42 -8.06 18.38
C GLU A 53 -13.98 -9.42 18.80
N ARG A 54 -15.30 -9.56 18.94
CA ARG A 54 -15.95 -10.83 19.32
C ARG A 54 -15.80 -11.94 18.29
N LEU A 55 -15.44 -11.60 17.06
CA LEU A 55 -15.14 -12.54 15.98
C LEU A 55 -13.67 -12.96 15.98
N LEU A 56 -12.78 -12.09 16.46
CA LEU A 56 -11.33 -12.31 16.46
C LEU A 56 -10.81 -12.92 17.76
N PHE A 57 -11.46 -12.59 18.88
CA PHE A 57 -10.97 -12.87 20.22
C PHE A 57 -12.05 -13.54 21.07
N ASP A 58 -11.63 -14.41 21.99
CA ASP A 58 -12.52 -14.90 23.05
C ASP A 58 -12.71 -13.83 24.14
N PHE A 59 -13.71 -14.01 25.01
CA PHE A 59 -14.00 -13.03 26.05
C PHE A 59 -12.80 -12.82 26.98
N ASN A 60 -12.23 -11.61 26.97
CA ASN A 60 -11.04 -11.22 27.75
C ASN A 60 -9.77 -12.01 27.40
N ASP A 61 -9.64 -12.40 26.13
CA ASP A 61 -8.42 -13.00 25.58
C ASP A 61 -7.87 -12.11 24.45
N ALA A 62 -6.56 -11.98 24.34
CA ALA A 62 -5.89 -11.29 23.22
C ALA A 62 -5.33 -12.28 22.18
N THR A 63 -5.51 -13.58 22.42
CA THR A 63 -5.07 -14.67 21.55
C THR A 63 -6.08 -14.87 20.42
N LEU A 64 -5.60 -14.91 19.18
CA LEU A 64 -6.44 -15.22 18.02
C LEU A 64 -6.85 -16.70 18.07
N LYS A 65 -8.13 -16.98 17.79
CA LYS A 65 -8.67 -18.35 17.68
C LYS A 65 -8.18 -19.08 16.44
#